data_AF-A0A6I6SCP5-F1
#
_entry.id   AF-A0A6I6SCP5-F1
#
_cell.length_a   1.000
_cell.length_b   1.000
_cell.length_c   1.000
_cell.angle_alpha   90.00
_cell.angle_beta   90.00
_cell.angle_gamma   90.00
#
_symmetry.space_group_name_H-M   'P 1'
#
loop_
_entity.id
_entity.type
_entity.pdbx_description
1 polymer ?
#
loop_
_entity_poly.entity_id
_entity_poly.type
_entity_poly.pdbx_seq_one_letter_code
_entity_poly.pdbx_strand_id
1 'polypeptide(L)' 'MTHTTLPFADLERVYETLAETLDALPEAQERLFLAQLALALAHRVGDIERVMAAVEEARRGVEEAGSG' A
#
# COMPACT_ATOMS: atom_id res chain seq x y z
N MET A 1 7.17 -20.49 -7.83
CA MET A 1 6.11 -20.17 -6.86
C MET A 1 5.23 -19.11 -7.50
N THR A 2 3.95 -19.40 -7.71
CA THR A 2 3.02 -18.48 -8.37
C THR A 2 2.81 -17.24 -7.49
N HIS A 3 3.28 -16.07 -7.94
CA HIS A 3 2.84 -14.81 -7.37
C HIS A 3 1.35 -14.66 -7.67
N THR A 4 0.50 -14.99 -6.71
CA THR A 4 -0.94 -14.72 -6.81
C THR A 4 -1.12 -13.22 -6.68
N THR A 5 -1.17 -12.53 -7.81
CA THR A 5 -1.59 -11.13 -7.86
C THR A 5 -3.11 -11.07 -7.71
N LEU A 6 -3.60 -10.04 -7.01
CA LEU A 6 -5.04 -9.80 -6.95
C LEU A 6 -5.60 -9.55 -8.36
N PRO A 7 -6.81 -10.04 -8.67
CA PRO A 7 -7.54 -9.61 -9.85
C PRO A 7 -7.71 -8.09 -9.84
N PHE A 8 -7.78 -7.48 -11.02
CA PHE A 8 -7.92 -6.03 -11.15
C PHE A 8 -9.12 -5.46 -10.37
N ALA A 9 -10.27 -6.15 -10.40
CA ALA A 9 -11.47 -5.73 -9.66
C ALA A 9 -11.26 -5.71 -8.13
N ASP A 10 -10.44 -6.61 -7.60
CA ASP A 10 -10.14 -6.61 -6.16
C ASP A 10 -9.10 -5.54 -5.82
N LEU A 11 -8.17 -5.22 -6.74
CA LEU A 11 -7.25 -4.08 -6.60
C LEU A 11 -8.01 -2.76 -6.59
N GLU A 12 -8.96 -2.58 -7.49
CA GLU A 12 -9.81 -1.39 -7.56
C GLU A 12 -10.59 -1.20 -6.25
N ARG A 13 -11.23 -2.27 -5.75
CA ARG A 13 -11.92 -2.22 -4.45
C ARG A 13 -10.99 -1.84 -3.30
N VAL A 14 -9.77 -2.39 -3.26
CA VAL A 14 -8.78 -2.04 -2.23
C VAL A 14 -8.40 -0.56 -2.35
N TYR A 15 -8.16 -0.07 -3.57
CA TYR A 15 -7.81 1.32 -3.81
C TYR A 15 -8.93 2.29 -3.40
N GLU A 16 -10.17 2.04 -3.83
CA GLU A 16 -11.34 2.84 -3.45
C GLU A 16 -11.51 2.90 -1.92
N THR A 17 -11.43 1.73 -1.26
CA THR A 17 -11.55 1.66 0.20
C THR A 17 -10.46 2.47 0.90
N LEU A 18 -9.23 2.44 0.37
CA LEU A 18 -8.12 3.23 0.92
C LEU A 18 -8.35 4.73 0.73
N ALA A 19 -8.78 5.16 -0.45
CA ALA A 19 -9.08 6.55 -0.74
C ALA A 19 -10.17 7.08 0.19
N GLU A 20 -11.30 6.38 0.30
CA GLU A 20 -12.40 6.76 1.19
C GLU A 20 -11.98 6.80 2.66
N THR A 21 -11.12 5.86 3.09
CA THR A 21 -10.61 5.84 4.47
C THR A 21 -9.69 7.02 4.74
N LEU A 22 -8.80 7.36 3.82
CA LEU A 22 -7.90 8.49 3.96
C LEU A 22 -8.68 9.81 3.97
N ASP A 23 -9.66 9.98 3.07
CA ASP A 23 -10.52 11.17 3.01
C ASP A 23 -11.32 11.39 4.31
N ALA A 24 -11.63 10.31 5.04
CA ALA A 24 -12.34 10.37 6.31
C ALA A 24 -11.41 10.63 7.52
N LEU A 25 -10.10 10.51 7.36
CA LEU A 25 -9.12 10.71 8.42
C LEU A 25 -8.61 12.16 8.44
N PRO A 26 -8.26 12.71 9.63
CA PRO A 26 -7.53 13.97 9.67
C PRO A 26 -6.14 13.82 9.03
N GLU A 27 -5.65 14.83 8.30
CA GLU A 27 -4.34 14.82 7.62
C GLU A 27 -3.16 14.38 8.52
N ALA A 28 -3.22 14.75 9.81
CA ALA A 28 -2.19 14.37 10.78
C ALA A 28 -2.13 12.85 11.05
N GLN A 29 -3.22 12.12 10.78
CA GLN A 29 -3.38 10.69 11.05
C GLN A 29 -3.19 9.83 9.81
N GLU A 30 -3.33 10.37 8.59
CA GLU A 30 -3.17 9.63 7.33
C GLU A 30 -1.82 8.89 7.27
N ARG A 31 -0.72 9.58 7.58
CA ARG A 31 0.63 8.99 7.59
C ARG A 31 0.76 7.86 8.60
N LEU A 32 0.14 8.00 9.77
CA LEU A 32 0.15 6.97 10.81
C LEU A 32 -0.67 5.76 10.38
N PHE A 33 -1.85 5.99 9.80
CA PHE A 33 -2.71 4.94 9.26
C PHE A 33 -2.00 4.12 8.19
N LEU A 34 -1.36 4.77 7.21
CA LEU A 34 -0.60 4.08 6.16
C LEU A 34 0.55 3.24 6.71
N ALA A 35 1.29 3.76 7.70
CA ALA A 35 2.34 3.00 8.36
C ALA A 35 1.79 1.77 9.10
N GLN A 36 0.66 1.90 9.79
CA GLN A 36 -0.01 0.79 10.48
C GLN A 36 -0.57 -0.24 9.52
N LEU A 37 -1.18 0.20 8.42
CA LEU A 37 -1.67 -0.67 7.36
C LEU A 37 -0.53 -1.48 6.74
N ALA A 38 0.58 -0.82 6.38
CA ALA A 38 1.76 -1.46 5.83
C ALA A 38 2.32 -2.52 6.80
N LEU A 39 2.41 -2.21 8.10
CA LEU A 39 2.87 -3.15 9.12
C LEU A 39 1.91 -4.36 9.25
N ALA A 40 0.60 -4.11 9.25
CA ALA A 40 -0.41 -5.18 9.31
C ALA A 40 -0.36 -6.10 8.08
N LEU A 41 -0.16 -5.54 6.89
CA LEU A 41 0.03 -6.31 5.66
C LEU A 41 1.36 -7.08 5.69
N ALA A 42 2.45 -6.48 6.17
CA ALA A 42 3.74 -7.14 6.32
C ALA A 42 3.66 -8.37 7.24
N HIS A 43 2.97 -8.24 8.38
CA HIS A 43 2.69 -9.37 9.27
C HIS A 43 1.90 -10.49 8.58
N ARG A 44 0.96 -10.15 7.68
CA ARG A 44 0.16 -11.14 6.92
C ARG A 44 0.96 -11.80 5.80
N VAL A 45 1.86 -11.07 5.15
CA VAL A 45 2.75 -11.59 4.11
C VAL A 45 3.79 -12.54 4.71
N GLY A 46 4.30 -12.24 5.92
CA GLY A 46 5.20 -13.11 6.67
C GLY A 46 6.61 -13.26 6.08
N ASP A 47 6.96 -12.41 5.11
CA ASP A 47 8.23 -12.46 4.37
C ASP A 47 8.84 -11.05 4.28
N ILE A 48 9.94 -10.85 4.99
CA ILE A 48 10.63 -9.56 5.08
C ILE A 48 11.19 -9.09 3.73
N GLU A 49 11.71 -10.00 2.89
CA GLU A 49 12.30 -9.62 1.61
C GLU A 49 11.22 -9.11 0.65
N ARG A 50 10.07 -9.80 0.61
CA ARG A 50 8.91 -9.36 -0.20
C ARG A 50 8.35 -8.02 0.29
N VAL A 51 8.28 -7.82 1.60
CA VAL A 51 7.81 -6.56 2.17
C VAL A 51 8.77 -5.42 1.84
N MET A 52 10.08 -5.62 1.99
CA MET A 52 11.08 -4.61 1.66
C MET A 52 11.09 -4.28 0.16
N ALA A 53 10.92 -5.28 -0.70
CA ALA A 53 10.79 -5.06 -2.14
C ALA A 53 9.56 -4.20 -2.49
N ALA A 54 8.41 -4.45 -1.85
CA ALA A 54 7.19 -3.67 -2.06
C ALA A 54 7.33 -2.22 -1.56
N VAL A 55 8.03 -1.98 -0.45
CA VAL A 55 8.34 -0.63 0.04
C VAL A 55 9.17 0.14 -0.98
N GLU A 56 10.19 -0.50 -1.56
CA GLU A 56 11.05 0.12 -2.56
C GLU A 56 10.34 0.37 -3.90
N GLU A 57 9.42 -0.51 -4.29
CA GLU A 57 8.52 -0.28 -5.42
C GLU A 57 7.61 0.93 -5.20
N ALA A 58 6.96 1.02 -4.04
CA ALA A 58 6.12 2.17 -3.70
C ALA A 58 6.91 3.49 -3.67
N ARG A 59 8.14 3.46 -3.13
CA ARG A 59 9.05 4.63 -3.10
C ARG A 59 9.35 5.15 -4.50
N ARG A 60 9.70 4.26 -5.44
CA ARG A 60 9.99 4.61 -6.84
C ARG A 60 8.76 5.16 -7.56
N GLY A 61 7.58 4.57 -7.33
CA GLY A 61 6.34 5.06 -7.93
C GLY A 61 6.00 6.50 -7.56
N VAL A 62 6.30 6.92 -6.32
CA VAL A 62 6.10 8.31 -5.87
C VAL A 62 7.09 9.27 -6.56
N GLU A 63 8.34 8.85 -6.75
CA GLU A 63 9.36 9.67 -7.45
C GLU A 63 9.01 9.88 -8.92
N GLU A 64 8.50 8.84 -9.58
CA GLU A 64 8.05 8.92 -10.97
C GLU A 64 6.79 9.79 -11.12
N ALA A 65 5.83 9.69 -10.20
CA ALA A 65 4.61 10.51 -10.21
C ALA A 65 4.86 11.99 -9.88
N GLY A 66 5.88 12.30 -9.06
CA GLY A 66 6.27 13.67 -8.72
C GLY A 66 7.18 14.37 -9.74
N SER A 67 7.66 13.64 -10.75
CA SER A 67 8.55 14.16 -11.81
C SER A 67 7.81 14.51 -13.12
N GLY A 68 6.46 14.47 -13.11
CA GLY A 68 5.58 14.74 -14.25
C GLY A 68 4.83 16.06 -14.17
#